data_AF-A0A8N4FDD1-F1
#
_entry.id   AF-A0A8N4FDD1-F1
#
_cell.length_a   1.000
_cell.length_b   1.000
_cell.length_c   1.000
_cell.angle_alpha   90.00
_cell.angle_beta   90.00
_cell.angle_gamma   90.00
#
_symmetry.space_group_name_H-M   'P 1'
#
loop_
_entity.id
_entity.type
_entity.pdbx_description
1 polymer ?
#
loop_
_entity_poly.entity_id
_entity_poly.type
_entity_poly.pdbx_seq_one_letter_code
_entity_poly.pdbx_strand_id
1 'polypeptide(L)'
;DRQTRHQAPPPHALRPPLLPFRYFPTPLSVSRAVPLVLSLSLSPVSLRPPGLPFLLKSTEIYRSPLPFRSIDSLSSRLQSDRPTLPCRFQAVLLRLDGDRFLADRLGSLISEDLVKRTSNDPVCGGCGKYFSVSVTIDSGTGCVRSSVGAGDACLWRCGVVDSSGLGGGDEGVDKLLDSTLREGSECLGSGGGRVYTVVVIERDVAGESVQVVVGKHRHAWMVGKVSEPGAVSMIGKIFVEIFMNGGKKVGEMGKGEFMPVGADGSVVLSFSLLNADPSDWVYYWELDLLYGHHTCFNLLSCATTLEPLSKLVQSLPRMIIMDEIGKQVKFSLEAASLALRNASLGIYDASAVSARKARALAEDAFFHPSIMSISYSSIEHYFAIYMPFFAPVSLHVLPAAIKELKRYKREQAKYLTFAADQARAASYSATYATLLNVVYT
;
A
#
# COMPACT_ATOMS: atom_id res chain seq x y z
N ASP A 1 21.48 3.89 53.76
CA ASP A 1 21.75 5.33 53.92
C ASP A 1 20.72 6.20 53.22
N ARG A 2 20.16 7.15 53.99
CA ARG A 2 19.45 8.33 53.51
C ARG A 2 20.46 9.30 52.90
N GLN A 3 20.19 9.87 51.73
CA GLN A 3 20.35 11.31 51.55
C GLN A 3 19.48 11.87 50.42
N THR A 4 18.80 12.96 50.78
CA THR A 4 17.81 13.74 50.04
C THR A 4 18.40 15.07 49.55
N ARG A 5 17.73 15.66 48.53
CA ARG A 5 17.80 17.05 47.98
C ARG A 5 18.78 17.23 46.81
N HIS A 6 18.46 17.92 45.70
CA HIS A 6 17.65 19.13 45.51
C HIS A 6 16.90 19.16 44.15
N GLN A 7 15.73 19.82 44.15
CA GLN A 7 14.94 20.30 43.00
C GLN A 7 15.62 21.44 42.24
N ALA A 8 15.52 21.45 40.90
CA ALA A 8 15.39 22.62 40.01
C ALA A 8 15.02 22.17 38.56
N PRO A 9 14.38 23.01 37.72
CA PRO A 9 13.29 22.63 36.80
C PRO A 9 13.68 22.45 35.31
N PRO A 10 12.77 21.95 34.43
CA PRO A 10 13.02 21.77 33.00
C PRO A 10 12.86 23.06 32.17
N PRO A 11 13.51 23.17 31.00
CA PRO A 11 13.45 24.36 30.15
C PRO A 11 12.14 24.43 29.33
N HIS A 12 11.51 25.61 29.33
CA HIS A 12 10.28 25.92 28.61
C HIS A 12 10.49 26.33 27.14
N ALA A 13 9.67 25.73 26.27
CA ALA A 13 8.79 26.31 25.24
C ALA A 13 9.32 27.23 24.12
N LEU A 14 8.92 26.90 22.89
CA LEU A 14 8.59 27.84 21.80
C LEU A 14 7.38 27.32 21.00
N ARG A 15 6.19 27.82 21.32
CA ARG A 15 4.99 27.86 20.45
C ARG A 15 4.93 29.27 19.84
N PRO A 16 4.57 29.43 18.55
CA PRO A 16 4.22 30.74 18.02
C PRO A 16 2.78 31.15 18.41
N PRO A 17 2.48 32.46 18.47
CA PRO A 17 1.47 33.02 19.36
C PRO A 17 0.12 33.26 18.70
N LEU A 18 -0.94 33.09 19.48
CA LEU A 18 -2.23 33.75 19.27
C LEU A 18 -2.13 35.14 19.88
N LEU A 19 -2.21 36.18 19.06
CA LEU A 19 -2.39 37.55 19.53
C LEU A 19 -3.87 37.96 19.48
N PRO A 20 -4.34 38.69 20.52
CA PRO A 20 -5.71 39.13 20.68
C PRO A 20 -5.91 40.55 20.13
N PHE A 21 -7.15 40.92 19.79
CA PHE A 21 -7.54 42.32 19.72
C PHE A 21 -8.85 42.54 20.48
N ARG A 22 -8.73 43.26 21.61
CA ARG A 22 -9.80 44.04 22.27
C ARG A 22 -9.69 45.49 21.74
N TYR A 23 -10.80 46.17 21.49
CA TYR A 23 -11.33 47.28 22.32
C TYR A 23 -12.45 48.06 21.61
N PHE A 24 -13.46 48.40 22.42
CA PHE A 24 -14.65 49.24 22.20
C PHE A 24 -14.34 50.72 21.89
N PRO A 25 -15.31 51.52 21.38
CA PRO A 25 -16.11 52.38 22.29
C PRO A 25 -17.61 52.49 21.98
N THR A 26 -18.37 52.88 23.00
CA THR A 26 -19.79 53.29 23.08
C THR A 26 -19.96 54.80 22.71
N PRO A 27 -21.12 55.48 22.95
CA PRO A 27 -22.44 55.45 22.27
C PRO A 27 -22.87 56.87 21.75
N LEU A 28 -24.16 57.02 21.34
CA LEU A 28 -24.95 58.21 20.90
C LEU A 28 -25.29 58.12 19.39
N SER A 29 -26.54 58.20 18.93
CA SER A 29 -27.65 59.08 19.30
C SER A 29 -28.99 58.44 18.95
N VAL A 30 -30.01 58.68 19.78
CA VAL A 30 -31.41 58.32 19.51
C VAL A 30 -31.95 59.27 18.44
N SER A 31 -32.36 58.73 17.29
CA SER A 31 -33.29 59.41 16.40
C SER A 31 -34.49 58.51 16.13
N ARG A 32 -35.67 59.01 16.51
CA ARG A 32 -36.97 58.41 16.20
C ARG A 32 -37.19 58.41 14.69
N ALA A 33 -37.54 57.26 14.10
CA ALA A 33 -38.27 57.23 12.84
C ALA A 33 -39.07 55.91 12.68
N VAL A 34 -40.39 56.07 12.82
CA VAL A 34 -41.50 55.48 12.05
C VAL A 34 -41.48 53.97 11.72
N PRO A 35 -42.51 53.18 12.13
CA PRO A 35 -42.68 51.82 11.64
C PRO A 35 -43.14 51.87 10.18
N LEU A 36 -42.25 51.51 9.25
CA LEU A 36 -42.60 51.35 7.84
C LEU A 36 -43.25 49.98 7.68
N VAL A 37 -44.59 49.98 7.61
CA VAL A 37 -45.39 48.81 7.27
C VAL A 37 -45.04 48.40 5.83
N LEU A 38 -44.27 47.32 5.68
CA LEU A 38 -44.01 46.69 4.40
C LEU A 38 -45.27 45.95 3.94
N SER A 39 -46.12 46.65 3.19
CA SER A 39 -47.20 46.04 2.42
C SER A 39 -46.60 45.30 1.22
N LEU A 40 -46.46 43.99 1.35
CA LEU A 40 -46.14 43.08 0.25
C LEU A 40 -47.31 43.03 -0.75
N SER A 41 -47.22 43.82 -1.82
CA SER A 41 -48.07 43.65 -3.01
C SER A 41 -47.54 42.48 -3.83
N LEU A 42 -48.22 41.34 -3.80
CA LEU A 42 -47.95 40.19 -4.66
C LEU A 42 -48.44 40.46 -6.10
N SER A 43 -47.51 40.68 -7.02
CA SER A 43 -47.74 40.41 -8.46
C SER A 43 -47.30 38.98 -8.79
N PRO A 44 -48.01 38.24 -9.68
CA PRO A 44 -47.71 36.85 -9.98
C PRO A 44 -46.59 36.79 -11.03
N VAL A 45 -45.36 36.99 -10.60
CA VAL A 45 -44.19 36.61 -11.41
C VAL A 45 -43.69 35.27 -10.87
N SER A 46 -43.74 34.27 -11.75
CA SER A 46 -43.08 32.96 -11.67
C SER A 46 -42.04 32.86 -10.54
N LEU A 47 -42.42 32.24 -9.41
CA LEU A 47 -41.47 31.82 -8.37
C LEU A 47 -40.63 30.65 -8.90
N ARG A 48 -39.66 30.95 -9.76
CA ARG A 48 -38.47 30.12 -9.90
C ARG A 48 -37.35 30.95 -9.29
N PRO A 49 -36.91 30.68 -8.04
CA PRO A 49 -35.86 31.49 -7.43
C PRO A 49 -34.62 31.33 -8.31
N PRO A 50 -34.11 32.39 -8.97
CA PRO A 50 -32.90 32.29 -9.79
C PRO A 50 -31.67 31.92 -8.96
N GLY A 51 -31.76 32.03 -7.62
CA GLY A 51 -30.74 31.60 -6.67
C GLY A 51 -30.80 30.14 -6.23
N LEU A 52 -31.89 29.39 -6.47
CA LEU A 52 -31.98 27.99 -6.02
C LEU A 52 -30.96 27.05 -6.70
N PRO A 53 -30.74 27.11 -8.04
CA PRO A 53 -29.71 26.28 -8.67
C PRO A 53 -28.30 26.76 -8.30
N PHE A 54 -28.10 28.05 -8.03
CA PHE A 54 -26.80 28.59 -7.59
C PHE A 54 -26.45 28.16 -6.16
N LEU A 55 -27.42 28.23 -5.24
CA LEU A 55 -27.27 27.79 -3.85
C LEU A 55 -27.01 26.29 -3.74
N LEU A 56 -27.67 25.46 -4.56
CA LEU A 56 -27.42 24.02 -4.61
C LEU A 56 -26.01 23.70 -5.14
N LYS A 57 -25.48 24.50 -6.08
CA LYS A 57 -24.12 24.31 -6.61
C LYS A 57 -23.03 24.69 -5.61
N SER A 58 -23.29 25.65 -4.71
CA SER A 58 -22.40 25.96 -3.57
C SER A 58 -22.37 24.90 -2.46
N THR A 59 -23.17 23.83 -2.56
CA THR A 59 -23.13 22.68 -1.63
C THR A 59 -22.39 21.47 -2.20
N GLU A 60 -21.75 21.60 -3.37
CA GLU A 60 -20.92 20.55 -3.96
C GLU A 60 -19.67 20.36 -3.10
N ILE A 61 -19.68 19.26 -2.33
CA ILE A 61 -18.61 18.88 -1.42
C ILE A 61 -17.36 18.59 -2.26
N TYR A 62 -16.33 19.42 -2.11
CA TYR A 62 -15.03 19.18 -2.70
C TYR A 62 -14.46 17.82 -2.27
N ARG A 63 -13.91 17.07 -3.22
CA ARG A 63 -13.31 15.75 -3.03
C ARG A 63 -11.94 15.74 -3.66
N SER A 64 -10.94 15.26 -2.92
CA SER A 64 -9.67 14.90 -3.55
C SER A 64 -9.88 13.77 -4.57
N PRO A 65 -9.37 13.90 -5.81
CA PRO A 65 -9.43 12.83 -6.78
C PRO A 65 -8.53 11.67 -6.33
N LEU A 66 -9.08 10.45 -6.30
CA LEU A 66 -8.31 9.23 -6.04
C LEU A 66 -7.89 8.56 -7.35
N PRO A 67 -6.69 7.98 -7.42
CA PRO A 67 -6.20 7.38 -8.65
C PRO A 67 -6.69 5.91 -8.76
N PHE A 68 -7.98 5.74 -9.06
CA PHE A 68 -8.65 4.43 -9.10
C PHE A 68 -7.97 3.42 -10.04
N ARG A 69 -7.63 3.87 -11.25
CA ARG A 69 -6.99 3.00 -12.26
C ARG A 69 -5.68 2.39 -11.77
N SER A 70 -4.88 3.14 -11.02
CA SER A 70 -3.62 2.62 -10.48
C SER A 70 -3.85 1.64 -9.33
N ILE A 71 -4.88 1.85 -8.50
CA ILE A 71 -5.26 0.90 -7.43
C ILE A 71 -5.68 -0.43 -8.06
N ASP A 72 -6.55 -0.39 -9.08
CA ASP A 72 -7.02 -1.60 -9.77
C ASP A 72 -5.87 -2.30 -10.51
N SER A 73 -4.95 -1.53 -11.13
CA SER A 73 -3.77 -2.09 -11.79
C SER A 73 -2.80 -2.78 -10.80
N LEU A 74 -2.65 -2.23 -9.60
CA LEU A 74 -1.81 -2.83 -8.56
C LEU A 74 -2.45 -4.11 -8.01
N SER A 75 -3.75 -4.08 -7.71
CA SER A 75 -4.49 -5.24 -7.19
C SER A 75 -4.48 -6.39 -8.22
N SER A 76 -4.83 -6.10 -9.47
CA SER A 76 -4.80 -7.10 -10.55
C SER A 76 -3.40 -7.68 -10.77
N ARG A 77 -2.35 -6.85 -10.75
CA ARG A 77 -0.95 -7.30 -10.86
C ARG A 77 -0.58 -8.26 -9.73
N LEU A 78 -0.92 -7.93 -8.48
CA LEU A 78 -0.57 -8.75 -7.31
C LEU A 78 -1.41 -10.03 -7.21
N GLN A 79 -2.63 -10.03 -7.75
CA GLN A 79 -3.47 -11.23 -7.86
C GLN A 79 -2.99 -12.17 -8.97
N SER A 80 -2.56 -11.62 -10.12
CA SER A 80 -2.08 -12.41 -11.25
C SER A 80 -0.67 -12.96 -11.06
N ASP A 81 0.23 -12.13 -10.53
CA ASP A 81 1.65 -12.46 -10.38
C ASP A 81 2.12 -11.96 -9.02
N ARG A 82 2.23 -12.89 -8.07
CA ARG A 82 2.75 -12.56 -6.73
C ARG A 82 4.19 -12.10 -6.89
N PRO A 83 4.61 -11.03 -6.19
CA PRO A 83 5.97 -10.54 -6.28
C PRO A 83 6.93 -11.65 -5.85
N THR A 84 7.64 -12.17 -6.84
CA THR A 84 8.73 -13.15 -6.69
C THR A 84 10.04 -12.40 -6.77
N LEU A 85 11.04 -12.92 -6.05
CA LEU A 85 12.37 -12.30 -6.02
C LEU A 85 13.29 -13.13 -6.91
N PRO A 86 14.07 -12.49 -7.79
CA PRO A 86 14.97 -13.20 -8.68
C PRO A 86 16.07 -13.88 -7.85
N CYS A 87 16.13 -15.20 -7.91
CA CYS A 87 17.14 -15.96 -7.17
C CYS A 87 18.24 -16.43 -8.12
N ARG A 88 19.48 -16.01 -7.85
CA ARG A 88 20.64 -16.45 -8.62
C ARG A 88 21.36 -17.53 -7.83
N PHE A 89 21.40 -18.73 -8.39
CA PHE A 89 22.10 -19.86 -7.82
C PHE A 89 23.42 -20.06 -8.56
N GLN A 90 24.48 -20.29 -7.80
CA GLN A 90 25.80 -20.60 -8.31
C GLN A 90 26.29 -21.91 -7.68
N ALA A 91 26.68 -22.88 -8.50
CA ALA A 91 27.39 -24.06 -8.03
C ALA A 91 28.86 -23.98 -8.44
N VAL A 92 29.76 -24.07 -7.47
CA VAL A 92 31.22 -24.06 -7.68
C VAL A 92 31.74 -25.47 -7.41
N LEU A 93 32.41 -26.09 -8.38
CA LEU A 93 33.05 -27.39 -8.19
C LEU A 93 34.57 -27.20 -8.22
N LEU A 94 35.23 -27.54 -7.13
CA LEU A 94 36.69 -27.53 -7.02
C LEU A 94 37.21 -28.89 -7.47
N ARG A 95 37.62 -28.97 -8.75
CA ARG A 95 38.08 -30.20 -9.41
C ARG A 95 39.20 -29.87 -10.40
N LEU A 96 40.18 -30.78 -10.50
CA LEU A 96 41.32 -30.65 -11.41
C LEU A 96 40.94 -30.76 -12.90
N ASP A 97 39.95 -31.60 -13.23
CA ASP A 97 39.44 -31.80 -14.58
C ASP A 97 38.07 -31.15 -14.78
N GLY A 98 37.98 -30.17 -15.68
CA GLY A 98 36.75 -29.43 -15.94
C GLY A 98 36.69 -28.81 -17.33
N ASP A 99 35.66 -29.19 -18.08
CA ASP A 99 35.35 -28.61 -19.40
C ASP A 99 34.09 -27.75 -19.36
N ARG A 100 33.97 -26.82 -20.32
CA ARG A 100 32.78 -25.98 -20.47
C ARG A 100 31.52 -26.80 -20.71
N PHE A 101 31.64 -27.88 -21.49
CA PHE A 101 30.54 -28.81 -21.75
C PHE A 101 30.05 -29.50 -20.48
N LEU A 102 30.96 -29.84 -19.56
CA LEU A 102 30.59 -30.42 -18.27
C LEU A 102 29.88 -29.39 -17.38
N ALA A 103 30.37 -28.14 -17.35
CA ALA A 103 29.72 -27.06 -16.62
C ALA A 103 28.29 -26.77 -17.14
N ASP A 104 28.11 -26.71 -18.46
CA ASP A 104 26.79 -26.52 -19.09
C ASP A 104 25.86 -27.72 -18.83
N ARG A 105 26.38 -28.96 -18.92
CA ARG A 105 25.62 -30.18 -18.61
C ARG A 105 25.16 -30.21 -17.15
N LEU A 106 26.06 -29.91 -16.21
CA LEU A 106 25.73 -29.85 -14.78
C LEU A 106 24.74 -28.73 -14.49
N GLY A 107 24.87 -27.57 -15.13
CA GLY A 107 23.92 -26.47 -15.01
C GLY A 107 22.50 -26.88 -15.43
N SER A 108 22.39 -27.60 -16.56
CA SER A 108 21.12 -28.15 -17.03
C SER A 108 20.53 -29.15 -16.03
N LEU A 109 21.33 -30.12 -15.56
CA LEU A 109 20.88 -31.14 -14.60
C LEU A 109 20.42 -30.54 -13.26
N ILE A 110 21.15 -29.55 -12.74
CA ILE A 110 20.76 -28.85 -11.51
C ILE A 110 19.46 -28.08 -11.75
N SER A 111 19.34 -27.36 -12.86
CA SER A 111 18.12 -26.62 -13.17
C SER A 111 16.89 -27.52 -13.27
N GLU A 112 17.02 -28.72 -13.86
CA GLU A 112 15.97 -29.72 -13.95
C GLU A 112 15.58 -30.26 -12.56
N ASP A 113 16.57 -30.56 -11.71
CA ASP A 113 16.30 -31.03 -10.33
C ASP A 113 15.63 -29.94 -9.47
N LEU A 114 15.99 -28.67 -9.65
CA LEU A 114 15.32 -27.54 -8.99
C LEU A 114 13.85 -27.45 -9.41
N VAL A 115 13.56 -27.47 -10.71
CA VAL A 115 12.17 -27.44 -11.23
C VAL A 115 11.36 -28.60 -10.66
N LYS A 116 11.95 -29.80 -10.58
CA LYS A 116 11.29 -31.00 -10.03
C LYS A 116 10.96 -30.87 -8.55
N ARG A 117 11.81 -30.20 -7.77
CA ARG A 117 11.64 -30.00 -6.32
C ARG A 117 10.72 -28.83 -5.98
N THR A 118 10.65 -27.83 -6.85
CA THR A 118 9.74 -26.70 -6.65
C THR A 118 8.30 -27.12 -6.93
N SER A 119 7.40 -26.92 -5.96
CA SER A 119 5.96 -27.04 -6.20
C SER A 119 5.50 -25.97 -7.20
N ASN A 120 4.47 -26.29 -8.00
CA ASN A 120 3.91 -25.35 -8.97
C ASN A 120 3.31 -24.08 -8.33
N ASP A 121 3.06 -24.06 -7.02
CA ASP A 121 2.50 -22.92 -6.32
C ASP A 121 3.58 -21.92 -5.90
N PRO A 122 3.56 -20.68 -6.41
CA PRO A 122 4.48 -19.64 -5.97
C PRO A 122 4.14 -19.23 -4.54
N VAL A 123 5.01 -19.62 -3.61
CA VAL A 123 5.01 -19.12 -2.24
C VAL A 123 5.33 -17.63 -2.28
N CYS A 124 4.47 -16.82 -1.65
CA CYS A 124 4.63 -15.38 -1.51
C CYS A 124 5.99 -15.04 -0.88
N GLY A 125 6.84 -14.32 -1.61
CA GLY A 125 8.19 -13.95 -1.19
C GLY A 125 9.30 -14.96 -1.51
N GLY A 126 8.97 -16.10 -2.13
CA GLY A 126 9.95 -17.06 -2.64
C GLY A 126 10.40 -16.77 -4.07
N CYS A 127 11.33 -17.59 -4.58
CA CYS A 127 11.86 -17.47 -5.94
C CYS A 127 10.90 -17.98 -7.02
N GLY A 128 9.94 -18.84 -6.65
CA GLY A 128 9.03 -19.47 -7.61
C GLY A 128 9.78 -20.15 -8.77
N LYS A 129 9.46 -19.73 -10.00
CA LYS A 129 10.11 -20.20 -11.24
C LYS A 129 11.21 -19.25 -11.75
N TYR A 130 11.43 -18.12 -11.07
CA TYR A 130 12.35 -17.07 -11.50
C TYR A 130 13.72 -17.26 -10.85
N PHE A 131 14.38 -18.36 -11.21
CA PHE A 131 15.75 -18.64 -10.78
C PHE A 131 16.69 -18.85 -11.96
N SER A 132 17.94 -18.45 -11.79
CA SER A 132 19.02 -18.70 -12.76
C SER A 132 20.11 -19.51 -12.11
N VAL A 133 20.53 -20.61 -12.75
CA VAL A 133 21.62 -21.46 -12.27
C VAL A 133 22.86 -21.23 -13.12
N SER A 134 23.97 -20.93 -12.47
CA SER A 134 25.30 -20.86 -13.08
C SER A 134 26.22 -21.89 -12.43
N VAL A 135 27.09 -22.51 -13.22
CA VAL A 135 28.05 -23.50 -12.72
C VAL A 135 29.45 -23.07 -13.09
N THR A 136 30.36 -23.15 -12.13
CA THR A 136 31.77 -22.82 -12.32
C THR A 136 32.63 -23.97 -11.82
N ILE A 137 33.49 -24.50 -12.68
CA ILE A 137 34.46 -25.54 -12.33
C ILE A 137 35.82 -24.85 -12.21
N ASP A 138 36.42 -24.89 -11.03
CA ASP A 138 37.68 -24.21 -10.72
C ASP A 138 38.76 -25.24 -10.39
N SER A 139 39.87 -25.17 -11.13
CA SER A 139 41.03 -26.04 -10.98
C SER A 139 42.14 -25.42 -10.13
N GLY A 140 41.93 -24.22 -9.57
CA GLY A 140 42.88 -23.49 -8.74
C GLY A 140 43.78 -22.53 -9.51
N THR A 141 44.18 -22.88 -10.74
CA THR A 141 44.94 -21.97 -11.63
C THR A 141 44.06 -21.24 -12.65
N GLY A 142 42.82 -21.71 -12.84
CA GLY A 142 41.85 -21.15 -13.77
C GLY A 142 40.48 -21.80 -13.56
N CYS A 143 39.43 -21.17 -14.07
CA CYS A 143 38.08 -21.74 -13.96
C CYS A 143 37.29 -21.61 -15.25
N VAL A 144 36.41 -22.57 -15.48
CA VAL A 144 35.51 -22.62 -16.61
C VAL A 144 34.08 -22.39 -16.11
N ARG A 145 33.34 -21.52 -16.79
CA ARG A 145 31.96 -21.17 -16.43
C ARG A 145 30.96 -21.68 -17.47
N SER A 146 29.76 -22.01 -17.02
CA SER A 146 28.60 -22.24 -17.89
C SER A 146 28.31 -21.01 -18.75
N SER A 147 27.68 -21.23 -19.89
CA SER A 147 27.13 -20.21 -20.78
C SER A 147 26.16 -19.25 -20.06
N VAL A 148 25.36 -19.78 -19.13
CA VAL A 148 24.49 -18.98 -18.25
C VAL A 148 25.36 -18.26 -17.21
N GLY A 149 25.30 -16.92 -17.21
CA GLY A 149 26.12 -16.07 -16.33
C GLY A 149 27.50 -15.71 -16.89
N ALA A 150 27.78 -16.01 -18.17
CA ALA A 150 29.04 -15.63 -18.80
C ALA A 150 29.24 -14.10 -18.79
N GLY A 151 30.26 -13.63 -18.07
CA GLY A 151 30.60 -12.20 -17.95
C GLY A 151 29.93 -11.47 -16.78
N ASP A 152 29.18 -12.16 -15.91
CA ASP A 152 28.67 -11.57 -14.68
C ASP A 152 29.81 -11.45 -13.65
N ALA A 153 30.14 -10.21 -13.28
CA ALA A 153 31.19 -9.89 -12.29
C ALA A 153 30.84 -10.38 -10.87
N CYS A 154 29.58 -10.77 -10.65
CA CYS A 154 29.04 -11.22 -9.36
C CYS A 154 29.21 -12.71 -9.09
N LEU A 155 29.78 -13.43 -10.04
CA LEU A 155 30.03 -14.86 -9.94
C LEU A 155 31.47 -15.13 -9.49
N TRP A 156 31.67 -16.28 -8.82
CA TRP A 156 32.96 -16.84 -8.41
C TRP A 156 34.15 -16.43 -9.29
N ARG A 157 35.16 -15.82 -8.68
CA ARG A 157 36.45 -15.48 -9.32
C ARG A 157 37.36 -16.70 -9.26
N CYS A 158 37.96 -17.06 -10.40
CA CYS A 158 38.80 -18.24 -10.53
C CYS A 158 40.09 -18.11 -9.68
N GLY A 159 40.56 -19.22 -9.12
CA GLY A 159 41.88 -19.31 -8.48
C GLY A 159 42.00 -18.54 -7.17
N VAL A 160 40.86 -18.27 -6.51
CA VAL A 160 40.82 -17.55 -5.23
C VAL A 160 40.97 -18.50 -4.04
N VAL A 161 40.59 -19.77 -4.18
CA VAL A 161 40.64 -20.76 -3.09
C VAL A 161 41.39 -22.00 -3.55
N ASP A 162 42.55 -22.24 -2.95
CA ASP A 162 43.24 -23.52 -3.06
C ASP A 162 42.53 -24.59 -2.21
N SER A 163 42.50 -25.82 -2.70
CA SER A 163 41.90 -26.98 -2.00
C SER A 163 42.47 -27.22 -0.59
N SER A 164 43.65 -26.64 -0.28
CA SER A 164 44.34 -26.65 1.01
C SER A 164 43.88 -25.57 2.01
N GLY A 165 43.32 -24.44 1.54
CA GLY A 165 42.85 -23.33 2.39
C GLY A 165 41.58 -23.64 3.20
N LEU A 166 40.91 -24.75 2.86
CA LEU A 166 39.66 -25.22 3.46
C LEU A 166 39.89 -26.37 4.47
N GLY A 167 41.06 -26.39 5.11
CA GLY A 167 41.39 -27.32 6.20
C GLY A 167 41.18 -26.72 7.61
N GLY A 168 40.83 -25.43 7.69
CA GLY A 168 40.44 -24.79 8.94
C GLY A 168 39.04 -25.20 9.40
N GLY A 169 38.71 -24.96 10.67
CA GLY A 169 37.37 -25.20 11.20
C GLY A 169 36.27 -24.42 10.45
N ASP A 170 35.02 -24.86 10.57
CA ASP A 170 33.88 -24.38 9.79
C ASP A 170 33.72 -22.83 9.78
N GLU A 171 34.04 -22.16 10.89
CA GLU A 171 33.99 -20.70 10.99
C GLU A 171 35.05 -19.99 10.12
N GLY A 172 36.23 -20.59 9.98
CA GLY A 172 37.29 -20.06 9.12
C GLY A 172 36.93 -20.18 7.63
N VAL A 173 36.28 -21.28 7.27
CA VAL A 173 35.77 -21.51 5.91
C VAL A 173 34.67 -20.51 5.57
N ASP A 174 33.71 -20.28 6.47
CA ASP A 174 32.62 -19.31 6.27
C ASP A 174 33.15 -17.88 6.04
N LYS A 175 34.12 -17.43 6.85
CA LYS A 175 34.76 -16.11 6.70
C LYS A 175 35.54 -15.98 5.39
N LEU A 176 36.26 -17.03 4.99
CA LEU A 176 36.98 -17.05 3.72
C LEU A 176 36.00 -16.93 2.55
N LEU A 177 34.94 -17.73 2.52
CA LEU A 177 33.93 -17.70 1.47
C LEU A 177 33.17 -16.36 1.46
N ASP A 178 32.83 -15.79 2.61
CA ASP A 178 32.19 -14.47 2.67
C ASP A 178 33.09 -13.37 2.09
N SER A 179 34.38 -13.33 2.47
CA SER A 179 35.31 -12.31 1.97
C SER A 179 35.51 -12.36 0.45
N THR A 180 35.63 -13.57 -0.10
CA THR A 180 35.88 -13.80 -1.53
C THR A 180 34.67 -13.45 -2.40
N LEU A 181 33.46 -13.74 -1.89
CA LEU A 181 32.20 -13.43 -2.54
C LEU A 181 31.77 -11.96 -2.34
N ARG A 182 32.14 -11.30 -1.24
CA ARG A 182 31.80 -9.89 -0.95
C ARG A 182 32.67 -8.86 -1.65
N GLU A 183 33.92 -9.18 -1.91
CA GLU A 183 34.87 -8.24 -2.52
C GLU A 183 34.51 -7.90 -3.99
N GLY A 184 33.47 -8.53 -4.55
CA GLY A 184 32.73 -8.10 -5.74
C GLY A 184 31.58 -7.10 -5.46
N SER A 185 31.75 -6.17 -4.52
CA SER A 185 30.70 -5.25 -4.03
C SER A 185 30.07 -4.33 -5.09
N GLU A 186 30.56 -4.33 -6.33
CA GLU A 186 29.96 -3.61 -7.47
C GLU A 186 28.64 -4.23 -7.97
N CYS A 187 28.29 -5.41 -7.48
CA CYS A 187 27.11 -6.17 -7.89
C CYS A 187 25.75 -5.57 -7.51
N LEU A 188 25.73 -4.72 -6.48
CA LEU A 188 24.52 -4.03 -6.05
C LEU A 188 24.07 -2.94 -7.06
N GLY A 189 24.99 -2.45 -7.91
CA GLY A 189 24.71 -1.38 -8.88
C GLY A 189 24.14 -1.86 -10.23
N SER A 190 24.33 -3.13 -10.59
CA SER A 190 24.07 -3.62 -11.95
C SER A 190 22.77 -4.44 -12.11
N GLY A 191 21.85 -4.37 -11.14
CA GLY A 191 20.61 -5.17 -11.15
C GLY A 191 20.86 -6.68 -10.98
N GLY A 192 21.99 -7.02 -10.33
CA GLY A 192 22.52 -8.37 -10.20
C GLY A 192 21.80 -9.26 -9.17
N GLY A 193 21.02 -8.66 -8.26
CA GLY A 193 20.47 -9.39 -7.13
C GLY A 193 21.53 -10.05 -6.24
N ARG A 194 21.07 -10.85 -5.26
CA ARG A 194 21.93 -11.58 -4.33
C ARG A 194 22.16 -13.00 -4.89
N VAL A 195 23.41 -13.47 -4.86
CA VAL A 195 23.80 -14.81 -5.37
C VAL A 195 23.94 -15.78 -4.20
N TYR A 196 23.41 -16.99 -4.37
CA TYR A 196 23.52 -18.11 -3.43
C TYR A 196 24.49 -19.15 -3.98
N THR A 197 25.55 -19.46 -3.24
CA THR A 197 26.67 -20.25 -3.76
C THR A 197 26.81 -21.59 -3.03
N VAL A 198 26.85 -22.70 -3.75
CA VAL A 198 27.20 -24.01 -3.17
C VAL A 198 28.55 -24.45 -3.71
N VAL A 199 29.51 -24.70 -2.82
CA VAL A 199 30.86 -25.12 -3.17
C VAL A 199 31.02 -26.62 -2.92
N VAL A 200 31.42 -27.36 -3.94
CA VAL A 200 31.68 -28.80 -3.85
C VAL A 200 33.19 -29.03 -3.88
N ILE A 201 33.71 -29.64 -2.81
CA ILE A 201 35.13 -29.92 -2.63
C ILE A 201 35.32 -31.42 -2.68
N GLU A 202 35.94 -31.91 -3.76
CA GLU A 202 36.27 -33.31 -3.90
C GLU A 202 37.59 -33.61 -3.17
N ARG A 203 37.50 -34.34 -2.05
CA ARG A 203 38.66 -34.89 -1.33
C ARG A 203 38.48 -36.39 -1.15
N ASP A 204 39.54 -37.14 -1.44
CA ASP A 204 39.66 -38.55 -1.10
C ASP A 204 39.97 -38.70 0.39
N VAL A 205 38.95 -38.52 1.25
CA VAL A 205 39.08 -38.82 2.68
C VAL A 205 38.68 -40.29 2.88
N ALA A 206 39.61 -41.09 3.42
CA ALA A 206 39.40 -42.50 3.67
C ALA A 206 38.36 -42.71 4.78
N GLY A 207 37.11 -43.03 4.42
CA GLY A 207 36.16 -43.72 5.30
C GLY A 207 34.94 -42.96 5.82
N GLU A 208 34.64 -41.72 5.43
CA GLU A 208 33.47 -41.01 5.97
C GLU A 208 32.55 -40.35 4.94
N SER A 209 31.28 -40.26 5.34
CA SER A 209 30.16 -39.62 4.65
C SER A 209 30.47 -38.20 4.21
N VAL A 210 29.87 -37.77 3.09
CA VAL A 210 29.93 -36.40 2.58
C VAL A 210 29.47 -35.43 3.68
N GLN A 211 30.37 -34.57 4.14
CA GLN A 211 30.04 -33.51 5.10
C GLN A 211 29.42 -32.35 4.33
N VAL A 212 28.22 -31.93 4.71
CA VAL A 212 27.54 -30.76 4.14
C VAL A 212 27.37 -29.73 5.24
N VAL A 213 27.92 -28.53 5.04
CA VAL A 213 27.82 -27.42 5.99
C VAL A 213 27.18 -26.23 5.29
N VAL A 214 26.18 -25.65 5.94
CA VAL A 214 25.53 -24.42 5.49
C VAL A 214 26.17 -23.26 6.24
N GLY A 215 26.72 -22.31 5.49
CA GLY A 215 27.33 -21.11 6.05
C GLY A 215 26.32 -20.15 6.66
N LYS A 216 26.85 -19.21 7.44
CA LYS A 216 26.12 -18.06 8.00
C LYS A 216 25.67 -17.11 6.88
N HIS A 217 26.51 -16.97 5.86
CA HIS A 217 26.25 -16.14 4.69
C HIS A 217 25.59 -16.97 3.58
N ARG A 218 25.36 -16.39 2.40
CA ARG A 218 24.67 -17.04 1.26
C ARG A 218 25.48 -18.12 0.56
N HIS A 219 26.22 -18.91 1.32
CA HIS A 219 26.99 -19.99 0.77
C HIS A 219 26.91 -21.25 1.63
N ALA A 220 27.07 -22.38 0.99
CA ALA A 220 27.21 -23.68 1.64
C ALA A 220 28.36 -24.42 0.98
N TRP A 221 28.99 -25.34 1.70
CA TRP A 221 30.03 -26.17 1.14
C TRP A 221 29.83 -27.63 1.50
N MET A 222 30.33 -28.50 0.64
CA MET A 222 30.37 -29.93 0.89
C MET A 222 31.78 -30.47 0.65
N VAL A 223 32.22 -31.33 1.56
CA VAL A 223 33.55 -31.96 1.53
C VAL A 223 33.37 -33.47 1.45
N GLY A 224 33.95 -34.07 0.41
CA GLY A 224 34.01 -35.52 0.26
C GLY A 224 33.97 -35.98 -1.19
N LYS A 225 34.12 -37.28 -1.39
CA LYS A 225 33.99 -37.89 -2.72
C LYS A 225 32.51 -38.07 -3.06
N VAL A 226 32.02 -37.31 -4.03
CA VAL A 226 30.61 -37.32 -4.44
C VAL A 226 30.50 -37.65 -5.93
N SER A 227 29.63 -38.61 -6.27
CA SER A 227 29.27 -38.85 -7.67
C SER A 227 28.51 -37.65 -8.25
N GLU A 228 28.66 -37.36 -9.54
CA GLU A 228 27.92 -36.27 -10.20
C GLU A 228 26.41 -36.26 -9.90
N PRO A 229 25.66 -37.38 -10.02
CA PRO A 229 24.22 -37.37 -9.70
C PRO A 229 23.95 -37.15 -8.21
N GLY A 230 24.85 -37.61 -7.33
CA GLY A 230 24.78 -37.34 -5.90
C GLY A 230 24.97 -35.86 -5.58
N ALA A 231 25.92 -35.20 -6.24
CA ALA A 231 26.19 -33.78 -6.08
C ALA A 231 24.99 -32.95 -6.56
N VAL A 232 24.44 -33.25 -7.74
CA VAL A 232 23.24 -32.57 -8.27
C VAL A 232 22.07 -32.66 -7.29
N SER A 233 21.79 -33.86 -6.76
CA SER A 233 20.70 -34.06 -5.81
C SER A 233 20.90 -33.31 -4.49
N MET A 234 22.13 -33.29 -3.95
CA MET A 234 22.44 -32.54 -2.72
C MET A 234 22.39 -31.03 -2.94
N ILE A 235 22.93 -30.52 -4.06
CA ILE A 235 22.84 -29.12 -4.44
C ILE A 235 21.37 -28.69 -4.56
N GLY A 236 20.55 -29.47 -5.27
CA GLY A 236 19.12 -29.21 -5.40
C GLY A 236 18.40 -29.19 -4.06
N LYS A 237 18.77 -30.08 -3.14
CA LYS A 237 18.26 -30.08 -1.76
C LYS A 237 18.62 -28.80 -1.02
N ILE A 238 19.88 -28.37 -1.05
CA ILE A 238 20.35 -27.15 -0.37
C ILE A 238 19.64 -25.92 -0.94
N PHE A 239 19.62 -25.77 -2.27
CA PHE A 239 18.99 -24.62 -2.91
C PHE A 239 17.49 -24.54 -2.60
N VAL A 240 16.74 -25.63 -2.75
CA VAL A 240 15.27 -25.58 -2.56
C VAL A 240 14.87 -25.65 -1.09
N GLU A 241 15.32 -26.68 -0.36
CA GLU A 241 14.84 -26.90 1.01
C GLU A 241 15.42 -25.87 1.97
N ILE A 242 16.66 -25.41 1.77
CA ILE A 242 17.33 -24.48 2.67
C ILE A 242 17.18 -23.04 2.18
N PHE A 243 17.73 -22.69 1.01
CA PHE A 243 17.76 -21.28 0.58
C PHE A 243 16.44 -20.74 0.02
N MET A 244 15.57 -21.58 -0.57
CA MET A 244 14.26 -21.12 -1.04
C MET A 244 13.15 -21.24 0.01
N ASN A 245 13.21 -22.26 0.87
CA ASN A 245 12.14 -22.58 1.82
C ASN A 245 12.52 -22.38 3.29
N GLY A 246 13.75 -21.96 3.59
CA GLY A 246 14.19 -21.67 4.96
C GLY A 246 14.28 -22.89 5.86
N GLY A 247 14.61 -24.05 5.30
CA GLY A 247 14.69 -25.32 6.04
C GLY A 247 13.35 -25.96 6.38
N LYS A 248 12.22 -25.34 6.00
CA LYS A 248 10.88 -25.89 6.22
C LYS A 248 10.48 -26.81 5.06
N LYS A 249 9.91 -27.97 5.40
CA LYS A 249 9.35 -28.88 4.38
C LYS A 249 8.10 -28.25 3.77
N VAL A 250 7.95 -28.38 2.45
CA VAL A 250 6.77 -27.93 1.69
C VAL A 250 5.51 -28.52 2.34
N GLY A 251 4.67 -27.66 2.93
CA GLY A 251 3.46 -28.06 3.68
C GLY A 251 3.42 -27.60 5.16
N GLU A 252 4.56 -27.26 5.76
CA GLU A 252 4.61 -26.66 7.11
C GLU A 252 4.54 -25.12 7.11
N MET A 253 4.39 -24.53 5.92
CA MET A 253 4.30 -23.08 5.68
C MET A 253 3.13 -22.41 6.43
N GLY A 254 2.17 -23.18 6.95
CA GLY A 254 1.02 -22.70 7.74
C GLY A 254 1.17 -22.81 9.26
N LYS A 255 2.29 -23.35 9.78
CA LYS A 255 2.58 -23.51 11.22
C LYS A 255 3.83 -22.76 11.68
N GLY A 256 4.34 -21.82 10.89
CA GLY A 256 5.38 -20.92 11.35
C GLY A 256 4.79 -19.94 12.34
N GLU A 257 5.32 -19.91 13.57
CA GLU A 257 5.04 -18.88 14.56
C GLU A 257 5.19 -17.50 13.90
N PHE A 258 4.05 -16.86 13.63
CA PHE A 258 3.99 -15.52 13.10
C PHE A 258 4.56 -14.59 14.16
N MET A 259 5.69 -13.96 13.88
CA MET A 259 6.17 -12.88 14.73
C MET A 259 5.07 -11.81 14.80
N PRO A 260 4.62 -11.39 15.99
CA PRO A 260 3.60 -10.35 16.08
C PRO A 260 4.20 -9.06 15.56
N VAL A 261 3.82 -8.70 14.33
CA VAL A 261 4.15 -7.42 13.73
C VAL A 261 3.05 -6.43 14.11
N GLY A 262 3.43 -5.31 14.73
CA GLY A 262 2.51 -4.19 14.97
C GLY A 262 1.93 -3.66 13.66
N ALA A 263 0.81 -2.94 13.74
CA ALA A 263 0.19 -2.28 12.58
C ALA A 263 1.14 -1.27 11.90
N ASP A 264 2.12 -0.76 12.64
CA ASP A 264 3.19 0.10 12.12
C ASP A 264 4.31 -0.69 11.40
N GLY A 265 4.24 -2.02 11.38
CA GLY A 265 5.28 -2.91 10.86
C GLY A 265 6.44 -3.15 11.83
N SER A 266 6.34 -2.74 13.10
CA SER A 266 7.37 -3.02 14.11
C SER A 266 7.29 -4.47 14.56
N VAL A 267 8.44 -5.13 14.63
CA VAL A 267 8.55 -6.50 15.13
C VAL A 267 8.92 -6.41 16.60
N VAL A 268 7.99 -6.78 17.49
CA VAL A 268 8.26 -6.81 18.93
C VAL A 268 9.02 -8.09 19.24
N LEU A 269 10.35 -7.98 19.26
CA LEU A 269 11.24 -9.04 19.73
C LEU A 269 11.11 -9.18 21.25
N SER A 270 11.13 -10.41 21.75
CA SER A 270 11.21 -10.65 23.19
C SER A 270 12.51 -10.06 23.75
N PHE A 271 12.53 -9.72 25.05
CA PHE A 271 13.72 -9.19 25.72
C PHE A 271 14.96 -10.10 25.56
N SER A 272 14.75 -11.41 25.41
CA SER A 272 15.82 -12.38 25.13
C SER A 272 16.42 -12.24 23.72
N LEU A 273 15.61 -11.90 22.71
CA LEU A 273 16.07 -11.66 21.33
C LEU A 273 16.71 -10.28 21.15
N LEU A 274 16.30 -9.29 21.95
CA LEU A 274 16.92 -7.95 21.97
C LEU A 274 18.30 -7.93 22.62
N ASN A 275 18.57 -8.85 23.55
CA ASN A 275 19.87 -9.00 24.22
C ASN A 275 20.78 -10.03 23.54
N ALA A 276 20.28 -10.77 22.56
CA ALA A 276 21.12 -11.61 21.72
C ALA A 276 21.76 -10.70 20.67
N ASP A 277 23.09 -10.72 20.51
CA ASP A 277 23.75 -9.97 19.44
C ASP A 277 23.26 -10.53 18.08
N PRO A 278 22.38 -9.84 17.35
CA PRO A 278 21.66 -10.40 16.21
C PRO A 278 22.61 -10.79 15.08
N SER A 279 23.82 -10.24 15.07
CA SER A 279 24.84 -10.62 14.10
C SER A 279 25.37 -12.03 14.31
N ASP A 280 25.29 -12.67 15.48
CA ASP A 280 25.97 -13.94 15.74
C ASP A 280 25.15 -15.19 15.43
N TRP A 281 23.82 -15.13 15.56
CA TRP A 281 22.94 -16.29 15.42
C TRP A 281 21.99 -16.23 14.21
N VAL A 282 21.91 -15.09 13.51
CA VAL A 282 21.03 -14.93 12.35
C VAL A 282 21.78 -15.21 11.04
N TYR A 283 21.22 -16.10 10.24
CA TYR A 283 21.71 -16.41 8.90
C TYR A 283 21.24 -15.36 7.88
N TYR A 284 22.14 -14.87 7.02
CA TYR A 284 21.80 -13.82 6.06
C TYR A 284 20.79 -14.26 5.00
N TRP A 285 20.82 -15.53 4.60
CA TRP A 285 19.86 -16.10 3.65
C TRP A 285 18.46 -16.24 4.27
N GLU A 286 18.36 -16.43 5.59
CA GLU A 286 17.07 -16.46 6.30
C GLU A 286 16.43 -15.06 6.35
N LEU A 287 17.25 -14.03 6.55
CA LEU A 287 16.78 -12.64 6.45
C LEU A 287 16.27 -12.31 5.04
N ASP A 288 16.91 -12.80 3.99
CA ASP A 288 16.46 -12.58 2.61
C ASP A 288 15.09 -13.19 2.36
N LEU A 289 14.86 -14.41 2.84
CA LEU A 289 13.55 -15.06 2.81
C LEU A 289 12.50 -14.28 3.59
N LEU A 290 12.85 -13.81 4.79
CA LEU A 290 11.97 -13.01 5.64
C LEU A 290 11.59 -11.69 4.95
N TYR A 291 12.57 -10.96 4.41
CA TYR A 291 12.31 -9.74 3.64
C TYR A 291 11.44 -9.99 2.42
N GLY A 292 11.67 -11.11 1.72
CA GLY A 292 10.84 -11.47 0.58
C GLY A 292 9.39 -11.73 0.97
N HIS A 293 9.18 -12.51 2.02
CA HIS A 293 7.84 -12.80 2.53
C HIS A 293 7.13 -11.52 3.00
N HIS A 294 7.80 -10.67 3.78
CA HIS A 294 7.24 -9.40 4.24
C HIS A 294 6.92 -8.46 3.08
N THR A 295 7.76 -8.39 2.06
CA THR A 295 7.51 -7.57 0.88
C THR A 295 6.21 -8.00 0.22
N CYS A 296 6.08 -9.30 -0.06
CA CYS A 296 4.90 -9.84 -0.72
C CYS A 296 3.64 -9.69 0.14
N PHE A 297 3.72 -10.00 1.43
CA PHE A 297 2.63 -9.83 2.39
C PHE A 297 2.18 -8.37 2.50
N ASN A 298 3.11 -7.44 2.68
CA ASN A 298 2.78 -6.02 2.84
C ASN A 298 2.20 -5.41 1.56
N LEU A 299 2.70 -5.80 0.39
CA LEU A 299 2.11 -5.37 -0.89
C LEU A 299 0.69 -5.93 -1.08
N LEU A 300 0.48 -7.19 -0.73
CA LEU A 300 -0.85 -7.80 -0.77
C LEU A 300 -1.80 -7.11 0.21
N SER A 301 -1.36 -6.88 1.46
CA SER A 301 -2.13 -6.12 2.46
C SER A 301 -2.48 -4.73 1.94
N CYS A 302 -1.52 -4.00 1.38
CA CYS A 302 -1.73 -2.68 0.77
C CYS A 302 -2.81 -2.71 -0.33
N ALA A 303 -2.79 -3.70 -1.22
CA ALA A 303 -3.82 -3.84 -2.25
C ALA A 303 -5.19 -4.16 -1.64
N THR A 304 -5.24 -5.10 -0.68
CA THR A 304 -6.48 -5.46 0.01
C THR A 304 -7.05 -4.33 0.88
N THR A 305 -6.26 -3.32 1.25
CA THR A 305 -6.74 -2.12 1.96
C THR A 305 -7.19 -1.01 1.00
N LEU A 306 -6.49 -0.80 -0.11
CA LEU A 306 -6.83 0.24 -1.09
C LEU A 306 -8.05 -0.12 -1.94
N GLU A 307 -8.31 -1.41 -2.17
CA GLU A 307 -9.45 -1.86 -2.96
C GLU A 307 -10.81 -1.60 -2.26
N PRO A 308 -11.01 -1.88 -0.97
CA PRO A 308 -12.20 -1.43 -0.24
C PRO A 308 -12.31 0.09 -0.21
N LEU A 309 -11.20 0.81 -0.06
CA LEU A 309 -11.20 2.28 -0.11
C LEU A 309 -11.73 2.80 -1.45
N SER A 310 -11.25 2.25 -2.57
CA SER A 310 -11.69 2.65 -3.91
C SER A 310 -13.19 2.39 -4.11
N LYS A 311 -13.67 1.21 -3.70
CA LYS A 311 -15.10 0.82 -3.78
C LYS A 311 -15.98 1.68 -2.87
N LEU A 312 -15.52 2.00 -1.66
CA LEU A 312 -16.26 2.86 -0.71
C LEU A 312 -16.44 4.27 -1.27
N VAL A 313 -15.37 4.85 -1.82
CA VAL A 313 -15.40 6.19 -2.38
C VAL A 313 -16.29 6.27 -3.63
N GLN A 314 -16.32 5.22 -4.45
CA GLN A 314 -17.21 5.14 -5.60
C GLN A 314 -18.68 4.96 -5.21
N SER A 315 -18.98 4.18 -4.15
CA SER A 315 -20.36 3.90 -3.74
C SER A 315 -21.00 5.04 -2.92
N LEU A 316 -20.20 5.89 -2.27
CA LEU A 316 -20.67 7.01 -1.45
C LEU A 316 -20.34 8.39 -2.08
N PRO A 317 -21.15 8.86 -3.05
CA PRO A 317 -20.94 10.12 -3.76
C PRO A 317 -21.17 11.37 -2.89
N ARG A 318 -21.46 11.23 -1.59
CA ARG A 318 -21.55 12.33 -0.60
C ARG A 318 -20.49 12.28 0.52
N MET A 319 -19.59 11.31 0.49
CA MET A 319 -18.47 11.21 1.45
C MET A 319 -17.41 12.30 1.24
N ILE A 320 -16.92 12.93 2.31
CA ILE A 320 -15.87 13.96 2.24
C ILE A 320 -14.50 13.27 2.18
N ILE A 321 -13.69 13.62 1.18
CA ILE A 321 -12.33 13.09 1.01
C ILE A 321 -11.36 14.26 1.04
N MET A 322 -10.58 14.32 2.11
CA MET A 322 -9.55 15.33 2.30
C MET A 322 -8.37 15.10 1.34
N ASP A 323 -7.66 16.17 0.97
CA ASP A 323 -6.48 16.10 0.10
C ASP A 323 -5.34 15.27 0.72
N GLU A 324 -5.29 15.18 2.05
CA GLU A 324 -4.32 14.36 2.79
C GLU A 324 -4.45 12.87 2.45
N ILE A 325 -5.69 12.36 2.40
CA ILE A 325 -5.98 10.98 1.99
C ILE A 325 -5.55 10.75 0.55
N GLY A 326 -5.85 11.69 -0.35
CA GLY A 326 -5.43 11.60 -1.74
C GLY A 326 -3.91 11.53 -1.90
N LYS A 327 -3.17 12.32 -1.11
CA LYS A 327 -1.71 12.29 -1.06
C LYS A 327 -1.18 10.98 -0.47
N GLN A 328 -1.74 10.50 0.64
CA GLN A 328 -1.35 9.23 1.27
C GLN A 328 -1.53 8.05 0.30
N VAL A 329 -2.67 7.96 -0.39
CA VAL A 329 -2.93 6.93 -1.40
C VAL A 329 -1.93 7.02 -2.56
N LYS A 330 -1.63 8.24 -3.05
CA LYS A 330 -0.64 8.43 -4.10
C LYS A 330 0.76 7.98 -3.67
N PHE A 331 1.22 8.41 -2.49
CA PHE A 331 2.52 8.00 -1.95
C PHE A 331 2.58 6.51 -1.62
N SER A 332 1.47 5.90 -1.20
CA SER A 332 1.36 4.46 -1.01
C SER A 332 1.60 3.70 -2.32
N LEU A 333 0.95 4.11 -3.41
CA LEU A 333 1.13 3.50 -4.73
C LEU A 333 2.53 3.71 -5.29
N GLU A 334 3.12 4.89 -5.11
CA GLU A 334 4.52 5.16 -5.49
C GLU A 334 5.48 4.24 -4.71
N ALA A 335 5.30 4.11 -3.39
CA ALA A 335 6.11 3.23 -2.55
C ALA A 335 5.92 1.75 -2.93
N ALA A 336 4.70 1.32 -3.28
CA ALA A 336 4.42 -0.03 -3.76
C ALA A 336 5.12 -0.32 -5.09
N SER A 337 5.07 0.64 -6.02
CA SER A 337 5.77 0.52 -7.31
C SER A 337 7.29 0.45 -7.15
N LEU A 338 7.83 1.19 -6.18
CA LEU A 338 9.25 1.19 -5.85
C LEU A 338 9.66 -0.13 -5.20
N ALA A 339 8.83 -0.69 -4.31
CA ALA A 339 9.05 -2.01 -3.72
C ALA A 339 9.10 -3.10 -4.80
N LEU A 340 8.16 -3.10 -5.75
CA LEU A 340 8.15 -4.03 -6.89
C LEU A 340 9.39 -3.88 -7.77
N ARG A 341 9.83 -2.64 -8.03
CA ARG A 341 11.06 -2.38 -8.80
C ARG A 341 12.29 -2.91 -8.05
N ASN A 342 12.43 -2.61 -6.77
CA ASN A 342 13.55 -3.10 -5.96
C ASN A 342 13.55 -4.63 -5.84
N ALA A 343 12.36 -5.25 -5.74
CA ALA A 343 12.21 -6.70 -5.78
C ALA A 343 12.72 -7.27 -7.10
N SER A 344 12.36 -6.68 -8.24
CA SER A 344 12.84 -7.11 -9.56
C SER A 344 14.35 -6.96 -9.76
N LEU A 345 15.00 -6.06 -9.02
CA LEU A 345 16.45 -5.87 -9.00
C LEU A 345 17.16 -6.80 -7.99
N GLY A 346 16.42 -7.55 -7.19
CA GLY A 346 16.95 -8.41 -6.13
C GLY A 346 17.50 -7.64 -4.91
N ILE A 347 16.97 -6.43 -4.65
CA ILE A 347 17.33 -5.60 -3.48
C ILE A 347 16.25 -5.78 -2.39
N TYR A 348 16.38 -6.87 -1.64
CA TYR A 348 15.37 -7.38 -0.70
C TYR A 348 15.07 -6.40 0.45
N ASP A 349 16.11 -5.83 1.05
CA ASP A 349 16.04 -4.91 2.19
C ASP A 349 15.30 -3.61 1.82
N ALA A 350 15.73 -2.96 0.72
CA ALA A 350 15.07 -1.75 0.24
C ALA A 350 13.63 -2.02 -0.24
N SER A 351 13.38 -3.20 -0.81
CA SER A 351 12.04 -3.63 -1.21
C SER A 351 11.12 -3.78 0.01
N ALA A 352 11.57 -4.47 1.05
CA ALA A 352 10.80 -4.69 2.27
C ALA A 352 10.44 -3.39 2.99
N VAL A 353 11.39 -2.45 3.10
CA VAL A 353 11.15 -1.11 3.70
C VAL A 353 10.10 -0.34 2.90
N SER A 354 10.19 -0.40 1.58
CA SER A 354 9.27 0.31 0.68
C SER A 354 7.87 -0.30 0.70
N ALA A 355 7.76 -1.63 0.76
CA ALA A 355 6.50 -2.35 0.90
C ALA A 355 5.82 -2.05 2.25
N ARG A 356 6.59 -2.00 3.34
CA ARG A 356 6.09 -1.57 4.66
C ARG A 356 5.55 -0.14 4.60
N LYS A 357 6.29 0.79 3.99
CA LYS A 357 5.84 2.17 3.82
C LYS A 357 4.54 2.27 3.01
N ALA A 358 4.44 1.49 1.93
CA ALA A 358 3.24 1.44 1.09
C ALA A 358 2.00 1.01 1.89
N ARG A 359 2.13 -0.09 2.65
CA ARG A 359 1.08 -0.60 3.52
C ARG A 359 0.68 0.43 4.59
N ALA A 360 1.64 0.99 5.31
CA ALA A 360 1.36 1.95 6.37
C ALA A 360 0.59 3.17 5.86
N LEU A 361 0.97 3.71 4.70
CA LEU A 361 0.26 4.83 4.07
C LEU A 361 -1.15 4.45 3.58
N ALA A 362 -1.34 3.21 3.11
CA ALA A 362 -2.67 2.73 2.70
C ALA A 362 -3.60 2.55 3.90
N GLU A 363 -3.09 1.99 5.00
CA GLU A 363 -3.84 1.84 6.25
C GLU A 363 -4.15 3.22 6.86
N ASP A 364 -3.21 4.15 6.89
CA ASP A 364 -3.40 5.53 7.38
C ASP A 364 -4.49 6.26 6.57
N ALA A 365 -4.50 6.09 5.23
CA ALA A 365 -5.55 6.61 4.37
C ALA A 365 -6.92 5.96 4.64
N PHE A 366 -6.98 4.63 4.76
CA PHE A 366 -8.24 3.90 4.95
C PHE A 366 -8.86 4.15 6.34
N PHE A 367 -8.03 4.20 7.38
CA PHE A 367 -8.44 4.43 8.77
C PHE A 367 -8.43 5.90 9.17
N HIS A 368 -8.31 6.83 8.21
CA HIS A 368 -8.33 8.25 8.49
C HIS A 368 -9.64 8.63 9.23
N PRO A 369 -9.60 9.45 10.30
CA PRO A 369 -10.78 9.79 11.09
C PRO A 369 -11.93 10.38 10.28
N SER A 370 -11.65 11.12 9.20
CA SER A 370 -12.69 11.67 8.32
C SER A 370 -13.41 10.61 7.49
N ILE A 371 -12.72 9.54 7.08
CA ILE A 371 -13.33 8.42 6.35
C ILE A 371 -14.16 7.57 7.32
N MET A 372 -13.58 7.27 8.48
CA MET A 372 -14.20 6.42 9.49
C MET A 372 -15.38 7.10 10.18
N SER A 373 -15.34 8.40 10.44
CA SER A 373 -16.46 9.12 11.09
C SER A 373 -17.67 9.34 10.18
N ILE A 374 -17.47 9.49 8.87
CA ILE A 374 -18.57 9.73 7.92
C ILE A 374 -19.38 8.44 7.67
N SER A 375 -18.74 7.27 7.73
CA SER A 375 -19.49 6.00 7.71
C SER A 375 -20.40 5.84 8.94
N TYR A 376 -20.08 6.49 10.07
CA TYR A 376 -20.95 6.54 11.26
C TYR A 376 -22.04 7.62 11.19
N SER A 377 -21.85 8.69 10.41
CA SER A 377 -22.86 9.74 10.22
C SER A 377 -23.80 9.38 9.06
N SER A 378 -24.63 8.33 9.23
CA SER A 378 -25.70 8.02 8.29
C SER A 378 -26.72 9.18 8.23
N ILE A 379 -27.52 9.25 7.16
CA ILE A 379 -28.65 10.19 7.07
C ILE A 379 -29.56 10.06 8.30
N GLU A 380 -29.65 8.88 8.90
CA GLU A 380 -30.43 8.61 10.10
C GLU A 380 -29.91 9.41 11.30
N HIS A 381 -28.61 9.70 11.37
CA HIS A 381 -28.02 10.53 12.42
C HIS A 381 -28.42 12.00 12.27
N TYR A 382 -28.46 12.51 11.03
CA TYR A 382 -29.02 13.83 10.74
C TYR A 382 -30.51 13.88 11.09
N PHE A 383 -31.30 12.87 10.70
CA PHE A 383 -32.69 12.80 11.10
C PHE A 383 -32.83 12.74 12.63
N ALA A 384 -32.03 11.95 13.34
CA ALA A 384 -32.11 11.83 14.79
C ALA A 384 -31.77 13.14 15.53
N ILE A 385 -30.78 13.90 15.05
CA ILE A 385 -30.39 15.20 15.65
C ILE A 385 -31.44 16.28 15.35
N TYR A 386 -31.93 16.35 14.12
CA TYR A 386 -32.74 17.48 13.65
C TYR A 386 -34.26 17.22 13.76
N MET A 387 -34.76 15.99 13.67
CA MET A 387 -36.20 15.68 13.81
C MET A 387 -36.81 16.20 15.11
N PRO A 388 -36.20 16.04 16.31
CA PRO A 388 -36.81 16.52 17.55
C PRO A 388 -37.07 18.04 17.55
N PHE A 389 -36.27 18.82 16.84
CA PHE A 389 -36.43 20.28 16.74
C PHE A 389 -37.39 20.69 15.61
N PHE A 390 -37.30 20.05 14.45
CA PHE A 390 -38.09 20.46 13.28
C PHE A 390 -39.47 19.81 13.23
N ALA A 391 -39.65 18.58 13.71
CA ALA A 391 -40.94 17.90 13.64
C ALA A 391 -42.07 18.66 14.38
N PRO A 392 -41.85 19.21 15.60
CA PRO A 392 -42.87 20.00 16.28
C PRO A 392 -43.21 21.30 15.53
N VAL A 393 -42.19 21.99 15.00
CA VAL A 393 -42.40 23.23 14.24
C VAL A 393 -43.13 22.94 12.92
N SER A 394 -42.73 21.89 12.20
CA SER A 394 -43.40 21.44 10.97
C SER A 394 -44.85 21.07 11.22
N LEU A 395 -45.18 20.45 12.35
CA LEU A 395 -46.55 20.08 12.72
C LEU A 395 -47.49 21.28 12.82
N HIS A 396 -46.99 22.44 13.26
CA HIS A 396 -47.81 23.65 13.38
C HIS A 396 -47.79 24.51 12.11
N VAL A 397 -46.64 24.60 11.43
CA VAL A 397 -46.49 25.47 10.26
C VAL A 397 -47.16 24.87 9.03
N LEU A 398 -47.09 23.55 8.81
CA LEU A 398 -47.66 22.90 7.62
C LEU A 398 -49.18 23.09 7.50
N PRO A 399 -50.00 22.83 8.54
CA PRO A 399 -51.44 23.06 8.45
C PRO A 399 -51.80 24.53 8.26
N ALA A 400 -51.07 25.44 8.92
CA ALA A 400 -51.27 26.88 8.77
C ALA A 400 -50.99 27.33 7.33
N ALA A 401 -49.87 26.87 6.76
CA ALA A 401 -49.52 27.12 5.36
C ALA A 401 -50.57 26.55 4.39
N ILE A 402 -51.04 25.31 4.61
CA ILE A 402 -52.08 24.69 3.77
C ILE A 402 -53.40 25.48 3.83
N LYS A 403 -53.78 25.98 5.01
CA LYS A 403 -54.99 26.78 5.19
C LYS A 403 -54.90 28.10 4.43
N GLU A 404 -53.78 28.80 4.53
CA GLU A 404 -53.56 30.04 3.78
C GLU A 404 -53.45 29.79 2.28
N LEU A 405 -52.84 28.68 1.84
CA LEU A 405 -52.80 28.34 0.42
C LEU A 405 -54.21 28.06 -0.14
N LYS A 406 -55.07 27.38 0.64
CA LYS A 406 -56.47 27.16 0.27
C LYS A 406 -57.25 28.48 0.25
N ARG A 407 -57.02 29.38 1.20
CA ARG A 407 -57.64 30.71 1.23
C ARG A 407 -57.21 31.53 0.01
N TYR A 408 -55.91 31.55 -0.27
CA TYR A 408 -55.36 32.25 -1.44
C TYR A 408 -55.97 31.75 -2.74
N LYS A 409 -56.07 30.42 -2.95
CA LYS A 409 -56.73 29.86 -4.15
C LYS A 409 -58.21 30.25 -4.26
N ARG A 410 -58.93 30.30 -3.14
CA ARG A 410 -60.34 30.72 -3.11
C ARG A 410 -60.51 32.20 -3.45
N GLU A 411 -59.67 33.06 -2.88
CA GLU A 411 -59.68 34.49 -3.21
C GLU A 411 -59.28 34.74 -4.66
N GLN A 412 -58.27 34.04 -5.17
CA GLN A 412 -57.88 34.13 -6.58
C GLN A 412 -59.02 33.73 -7.53
N ALA A 413 -59.78 32.68 -7.19
CA ALA A 413 -60.96 32.30 -7.96
C ALA A 413 -62.03 33.42 -7.97
N LYS A 414 -62.26 34.11 -6.84
CA LYS A 414 -63.17 35.27 -6.77
C LYS A 414 -62.68 36.46 -7.58
N TYR A 415 -61.38 36.76 -7.55
CA TYR A 415 -60.79 37.83 -8.36
C TYR A 415 -60.94 37.54 -9.86
N LEU A 416 -60.75 36.28 -10.27
CA LEU A 416 -60.94 35.87 -11.66
C LEU A 416 -62.40 35.97 -12.10
N THR A 417 -63.36 35.61 -11.24
CA THR A 417 -64.80 35.77 -11.56
C THR A 417 -65.20 37.24 -11.62
N PHE A 418 -64.74 38.06 -10.68
CA PHE A 418 -65.00 39.51 -10.69
C PHE A 418 -64.40 40.19 -11.92
N ALA A 419 -63.17 39.84 -12.30
CA ALA A 419 -62.54 40.34 -13.52
C ALA A 419 -63.30 39.90 -14.78
N ALA A 420 -63.82 38.67 -14.82
CA ALA A 420 -64.65 38.18 -15.92
C ALA A 420 -65.99 38.94 -16.02
N ASP A 421 -66.63 39.24 -14.89
CA ASP A 421 -67.89 39.99 -14.87
C ASP A 421 -67.69 41.47 -15.24
N GLN A 422 -66.58 42.08 -14.82
CA GLN A 422 -66.22 43.44 -15.23
C GLN A 422 -65.90 43.51 -16.73
N ALA A 423 -65.23 42.50 -17.28
CA ALA A 423 -65.00 42.39 -18.73
C ALA A 423 -66.31 42.21 -19.52
N ARG A 424 -67.26 41.42 -19.00
CA ARG A 424 -68.61 41.30 -19.58
C ARG A 424 -69.37 42.62 -19.55
N ALA A 425 -69.37 43.35 -18.43
CA ALA A 425 -70.03 44.65 -18.32
C ALA A 425 -69.45 45.68 -19.30
N ALA A 426 -68.12 45.71 -19.46
CA ALA A 426 -67.47 46.54 -20.47
C ALA A 426 -67.91 46.17 -21.90
N SER A 427 -68.02 44.87 -22.21
CA SER A 427 -68.49 44.40 -23.53
C SER A 427 -69.94 44.79 -23.83
N TYR A 428 -70.83 44.76 -22.82
CA TYR A 428 -72.21 45.22 -22.96
C TYR A 428 -72.28 46.74 -23.18
N SER A 429 -71.47 47.53 -22.48
CA SER A 429 -71.43 48.98 -22.71
C SER A 429 -70.93 49.34 -24.12
N ALA A 430 -69.96 48.57 -24.64
CA ALA A 430 -69.43 48.75 -25.98
C ALA A 430 -70.45 48.37 -27.07
N THR A 431 -71.26 47.32 -26.86
CA THR A 431 -72.35 46.95 -27.78
C THR A 431 -73.52 47.92 -27.75
N TYR A 432 -73.88 48.47 -26.59
CA TYR A 432 -74.88 49.53 -26.51
C TYR A 432 -74.40 50.85 -27.15
N ALA A 433 -73.13 51.21 -26.99
CA ALA A 433 -72.55 52.39 -27.64
C ALA A 433 -72.47 52.26 -29.17
N THR A 434 -72.18 51.06 -29.70
CA THR A 434 -72.24 50.82 -31.15
C THR A 434 -73.67 50.79 -31.67
N LEU A 435 -74.63 50.21 -30.94
CA LEU A 435 -76.05 50.26 -31.33
C LEU A 435 -76.62 51.68 -31.32
N LEU A 436 -76.29 52.51 -30.34
CA LEU A 436 -76.69 53.92 -30.30
C LEU A 436 -76.09 54.73 -31.45
N ASN A 437 -74.82 54.48 -31.81
CA ASN A 437 -74.21 55.13 -32.96
C ASN A 437 -74.83 54.71 -34.31
N VAL A 438 -75.34 53.48 -34.43
CA VAL A 438 -76.04 53.02 -35.65
C VAL A 438 -77.45 53.60 -35.78
N VAL A 439 -78.09 54.01 -34.68
CA VAL A 439 -79.44 54.62 -34.69
C VAL A 439 -79.39 56.14 -34.94
N TYR A 440 -78.25 56.79 -34.69
CA TYR A 440 -78.07 58.25 -34.88
C TYR A 440 -77.37 58.65 -36.19
N THR A 441 -77.01 57.68 -37.03
CA THR A 441 -76.57 57.86 -38.43
C THR A 441 -77.64 57.37 -39.38
#